data_AF-A0A917GLT5-F1
#
_entry.id   AF-A0A917GLT5-F1
#
_cell.length_a   1.000
_cell.length_b   1.000
_cell.length_c   1.000
_cell.angle_alpha   90.00
_cell.angle_beta   90.00
_cell.angle_gamma   90.00
#
_symmetry.space_group_name_H-M   'P 1'
#
loop_
_entity.id
_entity.type
_entity.pdbx_description
1 polymer ?
#
loop_
_entity_poly.entity_id
_entity_poly.type
_entity_poly.pdbx_seq_one_letter_code
_entity_poly.pdbx_strand_id
1 'polypeptide(L)'
;MKALKRTFWFLILPLIFLLTLLSFIGLTPTYLLNAPAVASGIGAKLLCSARYVSGFTPAQAKSDLIQYSPILEYLSISYDDENRQVTTSLQGLAETTASYRNGIGCYTEFSGYAARAEYEHSPLTPSPASWPAGNHVDTIQPAWQRLTDSIVSSDNEQGLNTRALLVVHNGEIVAESYAQQTDTETPLLGWSMAKSLSSIMIGNLVYTGRLQEDIQPVFAEWADDERQQITLQHLLTMTDGLSFIEDYSPGDDVTKMLFTGPAASDYAVSRPLLHEPGSHFHYSSGTATLLSRLYFLNTGASLESSLAAYRQDIARPLGFQHAVFEPDAAGVPVGSSYFFAPARDWARLGQLMLNKGTINGTRVVSEDWIEKSLQPGPAGNTSSYGYQWWLNTGGADKRWPSLPETTFSATGNRQQFMMMVPSENLIVVRLGWTSGQYPTDETVSRLLPENVLPLNELK
;
A
#
# COMPACT_ATOMS: atom_id res chain seq x y z
N MET A 1 31.28 -50.03 3.65
CA MET A 1 31.26 -48.74 4.39
C MET A 1 32.22 -47.66 3.86
N LYS A 2 33.50 -47.94 3.53
CA LYS A 2 34.43 -46.90 3.00
C LYS A 2 34.05 -46.36 1.60
N ALA A 3 33.51 -47.19 0.72
CA ALA A 3 33.08 -46.77 -0.62
C ALA A 3 31.87 -45.82 -0.59
N LEU A 4 30.87 -46.12 0.25
CA LEU A 4 29.64 -45.32 0.42
C LEU A 4 29.93 -43.91 0.99
N LYS A 5 30.90 -43.79 1.91
CA LYS A 5 31.36 -42.48 2.42
C LYS A 5 32.08 -41.67 1.34
N ARG A 6 32.80 -42.32 0.42
CA ARG A 6 33.52 -41.63 -0.66
C ARG A 6 32.54 -41.03 -1.66
N THR A 7 31.57 -41.81 -2.15
CA THR A 7 30.51 -41.31 -3.04
C THR A 7 29.62 -40.23 -2.41
N PHE A 8 29.35 -40.33 -1.10
CA PHE A 8 28.62 -39.31 -0.35
C PHE A 8 29.34 -37.94 -0.39
N TRP A 9 30.65 -37.91 -0.13
CA TRP A 9 31.44 -36.68 -0.18
C TRP A 9 31.65 -36.15 -1.61
N PHE A 10 31.69 -37.03 -2.63
CA PHE A 10 31.79 -36.62 -4.04
C PHE A 10 30.55 -35.88 -4.57
N LEU A 11 29.37 -36.09 -3.97
CA LEU A 11 28.13 -35.40 -4.36
C LEU A 11 27.84 -34.17 -3.48
N ILE A 12 28.25 -34.19 -2.21
CA ILE A 12 27.95 -33.12 -1.26
C ILE A 12 28.90 -31.93 -1.40
N LEU A 13 30.20 -32.15 -1.66
CA LEU A 13 31.16 -31.06 -1.82
C LEU A 13 30.81 -30.11 -2.99
N PRO A 14 30.43 -30.62 -4.19
CA PRO A 14 29.98 -29.76 -5.28
C PRO A 14 28.68 -29.02 -4.95
N LEU A 15 27.76 -29.66 -4.24
CA LEU A 15 26.50 -29.05 -3.82
C LEU A 15 26.73 -27.93 -2.80
N ILE A 16 27.58 -28.15 -1.79
CA ILE A 16 27.98 -27.11 -0.83
C ILE A 16 28.70 -25.98 -1.55
N PHE A 17 29.64 -26.28 -2.45
CA PHE A 17 30.36 -25.28 -3.21
C PHE A 17 29.41 -24.44 -4.09
N LEU A 18 28.45 -25.08 -4.76
CA LEU A 18 27.41 -24.41 -5.53
C LEU A 18 26.53 -23.52 -4.64
N LEU A 19 26.04 -24.03 -3.50
CA LEU A 19 25.24 -23.24 -2.56
C LEU A 19 26.02 -22.05 -1.99
N THR A 20 27.32 -22.19 -1.75
CA THR A 20 28.16 -21.06 -1.34
C THR A 20 28.32 -20.02 -2.44
N LEU A 21 28.55 -20.44 -3.68
CA LEU A 21 28.61 -19.53 -4.84
C LEU A 21 27.28 -18.80 -5.06
N LEU A 22 26.16 -19.52 -4.97
CA LEU A 22 24.81 -18.95 -5.06
C LEU A 22 24.55 -17.94 -3.94
N SER A 23 25.02 -18.22 -2.73
CA SER A 23 24.91 -17.28 -1.61
C SER A 23 25.70 -15.98 -1.84
N PHE A 24 26.87 -16.05 -2.50
CA PHE A 24 27.64 -14.84 -2.86
C PHE A 24 26.93 -13.92 -3.86
N ILE A 25 25.93 -14.43 -4.59
CA ILE A 25 25.09 -13.64 -5.50
C ILE A 25 23.66 -13.42 -4.95
N GLY A 26 23.45 -13.61 -3.64
CA GLY A 26 22.18 -13.35 -2.94
C GLY A 26 21.18 -14.51 -2.95
N LEU A 27 21.48 -15.62 -3.63
CA LEU A 27 20.64 -16.83 -3.67
C LEU A 27 20.98 -17.77 -2.52
N THR A 28 20.67 -17.33 -1.29
CA THR A 28 20.91 -18.13 -0.08
C THR A 28 20.07 -19.42 -0.07
N PRO A 29 20.43 -20.45 0.72
CA PRO A 29 19.58 -21.62 0.89
C PRO A 29 18.16 -21.27 1.35
N THR A 30 18.02 -20.28 2.24
CA THR A 30 16.72 -19.76 2.68
C THR A 30 15.92 -19.16 1.52
N TYR A 31 16.56 -18.36 0.68
CA TYR A 31 15.94 -17.83 -0.55
C TYR A 31 15.39 -18.96 -1.41
N LEU A 32 16.23 -19.95 -1.74
CA LEU A 32 15.86 -21.04 -2.65
C LEU A 32 14.71 -21.90 -2.10
N LEU A 33 14.68 -22.12 -0.78
CA LEU A 33 13.61 -22.87 -0.13
C LEU A 33 12.28 -22.12 -0.12
N ASN A 34 12.29 -20.79 0.01
CA ASN A 34 11.07 -19.98 0.10
C ASN A 34 10.60 -19.45 -1.26
N ALA A 35 11.48 -19.36 -2.26
CA ALA A 35 11.18 -18.78 -3.56
C ALA A 35 9.95 -19.37 -4.26
N PRO A 36 9.72 -20.71 -4.28
CA PRO A 36 8.52 -21.25 -4.92
C PRO A 36 7.22 -20.75 -4.28
N ALA A 37 7.12 -20.77 -2.95
CA ALA A 37 5.93 -20.35 -2.22
C ALA A 37 5.70 -18.83 -2.30
N VAL A 38 6.77 -18.04 -2.25
CA VAL A 38 6.67 -16.59 -2.44
C VAL A 38 6.24 -16.26 -3.88
N ALA A 39 6.80 -16.95 -4.87
CA ALA A 39 6.44 -16.71 -6.28
C ALA A 39 4.97 -17.03 -6.57
N SER A 40 4.47 -18.18 -6.11
CA SER A 40 3.05 -18.55 -6.25
C SER A 40 2.13 -17.66 -5.41
N GLY A 41 2.53 -17.28 -4.19
CA GLY A 41 1.78 -16.33 -3.37
C GLY A 41 1.60 -14.96 -4.02
N ILE A 42 2.70 -14.38 -4.54
CA ILE A 42 2.67 -13.13 -5.30
C ILE A 42 1.79 -13.29 -6.55
N GLY A 43 2.00 -14.38 -7.30
CA GLY A 43 1.27 -14.69 -8.53
C GLY A 43 -0.23 -14.75 -8.31
N ALA A 44 -0.69 -15.63 -7.42
CA ALA A 44 -2.12 -15.81 -7.14
C ALA A 44 -2.76 -14.50 -6.67
N LYS A 45 -2.16 -13.83 -5.68
CA LYS A 45 -2.71 -12.61 -5.09
C LYS A 45 -2.80 -11.46 -6.10
N LEU A 46 -1.70 -11.13 -6.77
CA LEU A 46 -1.66 -9.97 -7.67
C LEU A 46 -2.46 -10.22 -8.94
N LEU A 47 -2.43 -11.43 -9.52
CA LEU A 47 -3.22 -11.76 -10.70
C LEU A 47 -4.73 -11.77 -10.42
N CYS A 48 -5.16 -12.30 -9.26
CA CYS A 48 -6.57 -12.24 -8.84
C CYS A 48 -7.04 -10.79 -8.77
N SER A 49 -6.28 -9.94 -8.07
CA SER A 49 -6.67 -8.53 -7.86
C SER A 49 -6.65 -7.75 -9.18
N ALA A 50 -5.61 -7.95 -10.00
CA ALA A 50 -5.54 -7.35 -11.34
C ALA A 50 -6.75 -7.74 -12.20
N ARG A 51 -7.15 -9.01 -12.20
CA ARG A 51 -8.24 -9.53 -13.04
C ARG A 51 -9.62 -9.12 -12.53
N TYR A 52 -9.89 -9.29 -11.25
CA TYR A 52 -11.25 -9.19 -10.69
C TYR A 52 -11.52 -7.89 -9.92
N VAL A 53 -10.50 -7.16 -9.48
CA VAL A 53 -10.65 -5.83 -8.87
C VAL A 53 -10.39 -4.74 -9.92
N SER A 54 -9.22 -4.76 -10.56
CA SER A 54 -8.84 -3.72 -11.53
C SER A 54 -9.35 -3.97 -12.96
N GLY A 55 -9.89 -5.15 -13.25
CA GLY A 55 -10.45 -5.48 -14.57
C GLY A 55 -9.42 -5.71 -15.69
N PHE A 56 -8.14 -5.90 -15.34
CA PHE A 56 -7.09 -6.12 -16.34
C PHE A 56 -7.20 -7.46 -17.05
N THR A 57 -6.72 -7.48 -18.29
CA THR A 57 -6.62 -8.72 -19.06
C THR A 57 -5.54 -9.63 -18.46
N PRO A 58 -5.67 -10.97 -18.60
CA PRO A 58 -4.63 -11.89 -18.17
C PRO A 58 -3.24 -11.59 -18.76
N ALA A 59 -3.19 -11.06 -19.98
CA ALA A 59 -1.94 -10.67 -20.63
C ALA A 59 -1.28 -9.46 -19.95
N GLN A 60 -2.05 -8.40 -19.67
CA GLN A 60 -1.54 -7.23 -18.94
C GLN A 60 -1.09 -7.63 -17.52
N ALA A 61 -1.93 -8.39 -16.80
CA ALA A 61 -1.63 -8.83 -15.45
C ALA A 61 -0.36 -9.70 -15.40
N LYS A 62 -0.15 -10.59 -16.37
CA LYS A 62 1.08 -11.38 -16.49
C LYS A 62 2.30 -10.50 -16.81
N SER A 63 2.15 -9.51 -17.69
CA SER A 63 3.23 -8.57 -18.03
C SER A 63 3.69 -7.79 -16.80
N ASP A 64 2.74 -7.26 -16.02
CA ASP A 64 3.00 -6.57 -14.76
C ASP A 64 3.74 -7.46 -13.77
N LEU A 65 3.34 -8.72 -13.67
CA LEU A 65 3.94 -9.70 -12.77
C LEU A 65 5.40 -10.02 -13.16
N ILE A 66 5.69 -10.19 -14.46
CA ILE A 66 7.05 -10.40 -14.95
C ILE A 66 7.91 -9.17 -14.70
N GLN A 67 7.37 -7.97 -14.91
CA GLN A 67 8.06 -6.74 -14.54
C GLN A 67 8.23 -6.59 -13.03
N TYR A 68 7.36 -7.25 -12.23
CA TYR A 68 7.50 -7.29 -10.80
C TYR A 68 8.77 -8.06 -10.40
N SER A 69 8.91 -9.27 -10.93
CA SER A 69 10.11 -10.08 -10.82
C SER A 69 10.22 -11.03 -12.02
N PRO A 70 11.35 -11.05 -12.75
CA PRO A 70 11.48 -11.86 -13.97
C PRO A 70 11.25 -13.36 -13.77
N ILE A 71 11.54 -13.89 -12.57
CA ILE A 71 11.32 -15.33 -12.27
C ILE A 71 9.84 -15.74 -12.36
N LEU A 72 8.92 -14.77 -12.26
CA LEU A 72 7.48 -15.02 -12.32
C LEU A 72 6.98 -15.33 -13.75
N GLU A 73 7.84 -15.18 -14.78
CA GLU A 73 7.56 -15.66 -16.13
C GLU A 73 7.28 -17.17 -16.17
N TYR A 74 7.94 -17.92 -15.29
CA TYR A 74 7.86 -19.38 -15.21
C TYR A 74 6.70 -19.90 -14.35
N LEU A 75 5.80 -19.03 -13.89
CA LEU A 75 4.61 -19.45 -13.17
C LEU A 75 3.65 -20.19 -14.11
N SER A 76 3.17 -21.33 -13.63
CA SER A 76 1.93 -21.91 -14.14
C SER A 76 0.78 -21.13 -13.55
N ILE A 77 -0.16 -20.68 -14.40
CA ILE A 77 -1.29 -19.83 -14.00
C ILE A 77 -2.56 -20.48 -14.54
N SER A 78 -3.53 -20.69 -13.67
CA SER A 78 -4.88 -21.15 -14.02
C SER A 78 -5.90 -20.13 -13.53
N TYR A 79 -6.79 -19.71 -14.43
CA TYR A 79 -7.93 -18.85 -14.10
C TYR A 79 -9.20 -19.69 -14.11
N ASP A 80 -9.96 -19.60 -13.03
CA ASP A 80 -11.33 -20.09 -12.95
C ASP A 80 -12.25 -18.86 -12.87
N ASP A 81 -12.69 -18.38 -14.03
CA ASP A 81 -13.56 -17.19 -14.13
C ASP A 81 -14.98 -17.46 -13.60
N GLU A 82 -15.42 -18.72 -13.50
CA GLU A 82 -16.72 -19.09 -12.96
C GLU A 82 -16.73 -18.90 -11.43
N ASN A 83 -15.71 -19.41 -10.74
CA ASN A 83 -15.55 -19.25 -9.30
C ASN A 83 -14.75 -18.00 -8.90
N ARG A 84 -14.26 -17.24 -9.88
CA ARG A 84 -13.38 -16.07 -9.75
C ARG A 84 -12.15 -16.35 -8.89
N GLN A 85 -11.40 -17.38 -9.29
CA GLN A 85 -10.20 -17.83 -8.61
C GLN A 85 -9.00 -17.78 -9.55
N VAL A 86 -7.83 -17.53 -8.98
CA VAL A 86 -6.54 -17.68 -9.67
C VAL A 86 -5.65 -18.61 -8.87
N THR A 87 -5.22 -19.69 -9.51
CA THR A 87 -4.28 -20.65 -8.94
C THR A 87 -2.94 -20.53 -9.66
N THR A 88 -1.86 -20.47 -8.89
CA THR A 88 -0.51 -20.43 -9.45
C THR A 88 0.43 -21.40 -8.76
N SER A 89 1.45 -21.86 -9.49
CA SER A 89 2.54 -22.66 -8.96
C SER A 89 3.82 -22.39 -9.73
N LEU A 90 4.98 -22.53 -9.07
CA LEU A 90 6.26 -22.43 -9.74
C LEU A 90 6.68 -23.83 -10.21
N GLN A 91 6.39 -24.14 -11.48
CA GLN A 91 6.66 -25.45 -12.09
C GLN A 91 6.06 -26.62 -11.28
N GLY A 92 4.84 -26.46 -10.76
CA GLY A 92 4.14 -27.46 -9.94
C GLY A 92 4.51 -27.47 -8.46
N LEU A 93 5.40 -26.58 -8.01
CA LEU A 93 5.74 -26.41 -6.60
C LEU A 93 4.91 -25.32 -5.94
N ALA A 94 4.59 -25.55 -4.66
CA ALA A 94 3.95 -24.58 -3.76
C ALA A 94 2.69 -23.95 -4.36
N GLU A 95 1.74 -24.77 -4.82
CA GLU A 95 0.48 -24.28 -5.37
C GLU A 95 -0.23 -23.34 -4.38
N THR A 96 -0.73 -22.21 -4.90
CA THR A 96 -1.44 -21.20 -4.11
C THR A 96 -2.62 -20.68 -4.90
N THR A 97 -3.76 -20.53 -4.24
CA THR A 97 -5.00 -20.03 -4.82
C THR A 97 -5.41 -18.72 -4.13
N ALA A 98 -5.86 -17.76 -4.92
CA ALA A 98 -6.53 -16.56 -4.43
C ALA A 98 -7.94 -16.49 -5.01
N SER A 99 -8.87 -16.05 -4.19
CA SER A 99 -10.30 -15.99 -4.51
C SER A 99 -10.82 -14.57 -4.39
N TYR A 100 -11.59 -14.14 -5.39
CA TYR A 100 -12.35 -12.89 -5.31
C TYR A 100 -13.71 -13.12 -4.66
N ARG A 101 -14.12 -12.20 -3.79
CA ARG A 101 -15.50 -12.07 -3.30
C ARG A 101 -15.98 -10.63 -3.47
N ASN A 102 -17.15 -10.48 -4.05
CA ASN A 102 -17.88 -9.23 -4.13
C ASN A 102 -17.96 -8.52 -2.77
N GLY A 103 -17.57 -7.24 -2.78
CA GLY A 103 -17.53 -6.40 -1.60
C GLY A 103 -16.39 -6.63 -0.62
N ILE A 104 -15.52 -7.60 -0.89
CA ILE A 104 -14.30 -7.89 -0.12
C ILE A 104 -13.05 -7.69 -0.99
N GLY A 105 -13.10 -8.12 -2.26
CA GLY A 105 -11.96 -8.22 -3.16
C GLY A 105 -11.29 -9.60 -3.10
N CYS A 106 -10.02 -9.66 -3.50
CA CYS A 106 -9.23 -10.89 -3.54
C CYS A 106 -8.45 -11.13 -2.24
N TYR A 107 -8.55 -12.35 -1.72
CA TYR A 107 -7.72 -12.84 -0.61
C TYR A 107 -7.07 -14.18 -0.98
N THR A 108 -5.92 -14.49 -0.39
CA THR A 108 -5.24 -15.78 -0.58
C THR A 108 -5.85 -16.83 0.32
N GLU A 109 -6.09 -18.03 -0.22
CA GLU A 109 -6.65 -19.15 0.53
C GLU A 109 -5.59 -19.92 1.31
N PHE A 110 -5.93 -20.34 2.52
CA PHE A 110 -5.06 -21.15 3.38
C PHE A 110 -5.84 -22.26 4.06
N SER A 111 -5.22 -23.43 4.19
CA SER A 111 -5.78 -24.54 4.97
C SER A 111 -5.99 -24.13 6.42
N GLY A 112 -7.14 -24.50 7.00
CA GLY A 112 -7.54 -24.12 8.35
C GLY A 112 -8.25 -22.77 8.46
N TYR A 113 -8.33 -21.99 7.38
CA TYR A 113 -9.11 -20.76 7.31
C TYR A 113 -10.37 -21.00 6.46
N ALA A 114 -11.51 -20.54 6.96
CA ALA A 114 -12.77 -20.70 6.26
C ALA A 114 -12.78 -19.88 4.95
N ALA A 115 -13.32 -20.46 3.89
CA ALA A 115 -13.66 -19.71 2.70
C ALA A 115 -14.62 -18.56 3.06
N ARG A 116 -14.47 -17.41 2.40
CA ARG A 116 -15.29 -16.24 2.69
C ARG A 116 -16.60 -16.28 1.93
N ALA A 117 -17.67 -15.95 2.63
CA ALA A 117 -18.93 -15.59 2.02
C ALA A 117 -18.82 -14.21 1.36
N GLU A 118 -19.73 -13.93 0.43
CA GLU A 118 -19.89 -12.60 -0.16
C GLU A 118 -20.26 -11.57 0.91
N TYR A 119 -19.73 -10.35 0.80
CA TYR A 119 -20.14 -9.26 1.67
C TYR A 119 -21.16 -8.39 0.95
N GLU A 120 -22.43 -8.76 1.11
CA GLU A 120 -23.54 -7.97 0.58
C GLU A 120 -23.66 -6.65 1.34
N HIS A 121 -23.55 -5.55 0.60
CA HIS A 121 -23.78 -4.23 1.12
C HIS A 121 -24.49 -3.39 0.06
N SER A 122 -25.26 -2.40 0.50
CA SER A 122 -25.82 -1.43 -0.43
C SER A 122 -24.67 -0.69 -1.12
N PRO A 123 -24.58 -0.72 -2.47
CA PRO A 123 -23.58 0.06 -3.18
C PRO A 123 -23.69 1.52 -2.75
N LEU A 124 -22.56 2.21 -2.70
CA LEU A 124 -22.58 3.65 -2.48
C LEU A 124 -23.35 4.26 -3.64
N THR A 125 -24.41 5.00 -3.35
CA THR A 125 -25.28 5.56 -4.38
C THR A 125 -24.44 6.54 -5.20
N PRO A 126 -24.32 6.35 -6.53
CA PRO A 126 -23.63 7.31 -7.37
C PRO A 126 -24.28 8.69 -7.18
N SER A 127 -23.48 9.66 -6.73
CA SER A 127 -23.94 11.02 -6.51
C SER A 127 -23.68 11.85 -7.78
N PRO A 128 -24.70 12.58 -8.30
CA PRO A 128 -24.49 13.52 -9.40
C PRO A 128 -23.73 14.79 -8.95
N ALA A 129 -23.41 14.91 -7.66
CA ALA A 129 -22.65 16.04 -7.15
C ALA A 129 -21.25 16.12 -7.74
N SER A 130 -20.69 17.32 -7.77
CA SER A 130 -19.29 17.56 -8.10
C SER A 130 -18.36 16.85 -7.11
N TRP A 131 -17.18 16.48 -7.59
CA TRP A 131 -16.09 16.05 -6.72
C TRP A 131 -15.80 17.13 -5.65
N PRO A 132 -15.50 16.78 -4.38
CA PRO A 132 -15.26 15.43 -3.85
C PRO A 132 -16.52 14.65 -3.40
N ALA A 133 -17.69 15.30 -3.30
CA ALA A 133 -18.91 14.66 -2.79
C ALA A 133 -19.52 13.63 -3.77
N GLY A 134 -19.39 13.86 -5.07
CA GLY A 134 -19.69 12.90 -6.13
C GLY A 134 -18.54 12.79 -7.12
N ASN A 135 -18.79 12.23 -8.30
CA ASN A 135 -17.74 12.00 -9.32
C ASN A 135 -17.80 12.98 -10.50
N HIS A 136 -18.68 13.98 -10.47
CA HIS A 136 -18.75 14.95 -11.57
C HIS A 136 -17.56 15.93 -11.52
N VAL A 137 -16.95 16.18 -12.68
CA VAL A 137 -15.81 17.10 -12.84
C VAL A 137 -16.05 17.95 -14.09
N ASP A 138 -16.21 19.25 -13.90
CA ASP A 138 -16.37 20.28 -14.92
C ASP A 138 -15.33 21.43 -14.78
N THR A 139 -14.33 21.21 -13.92
CA THR A 139 -13.32 22.18 -13.47
C THR A 139 -11.95 22.02 -14.15
N ILE A 140 -11.85 21.19 -15.18
CA ILE A 140 -10.59 20.91 -15.90
C ILE A 140 -10.03 22.21 -16.51
N GLN A 141 -8.76 22.48 -16.22
CA GLN A 141 -8.03 23.64 -16.73
C GLN A 141 -7.13 23.24 -17.90
N PRO A 142 -7.26 23.87 -19.10
CA PRO A 142 -6.55 23.42 -20.29
C PRO A 142 -5.02 23.38 -20.18
N ALA A 143 -4.40 24.29 -19.42
CA ALA A 143 -2.95 24.35 -19.26
C ALA A 143 -2.42 23.14 -18.46
N TRP A 144 -3.02 22.87 -17.30
CA TRP A 144 -2.70 21.67 -16.52
C TRP A 144 -3.04 20.39 -17.25
N GLN A 145 -4.18 20.33 -17.95
CA GLN A 145 -4.57 19.12 -18.68
C GLN A 145 -3.53 18.74 -19.74
N ARG A 146 -3.11 19.69 -20.60
CA ARG A 146 -2.08 19.41 -21.60
C ARG A 146 -0.75 18.97 -21.00
N LEU A 147 -0.33 19.59 -19.89
CA LEU A 147 0.90 19.20 -19.21
C LEU A 147 0.79 17.79 -18.62
N THR A 148 -0.34 17.47 -18.00
CA THR A 148 -0.64 16.15 -17.41
C THR A 148 -0.64 15.07 -18.50
N ASP A 149 -1.31 15.30 -19.64
CA ASP A 149 -1.31 14.38 -20.78
C ASP A 149 0.12 14.18 -21.35
N SER A 150 0.89 15.27 -21.45
CA SER A 150 2.29 15.21 -21.91
C SER A 150 3.17 14.39 -20.97
N ILE A 151 3.00 14.53 -19.64
CA ILE A 151 3.73 13.74 -18.65
C ILE A 151 3.36 12.26 -18.80
N VAL A 152 2.07 11.92 -18.83
CA VAL A 152 1.63 10.52 -18.94
C VAL A 152 2.10 9.87 -20.25
N SER A 153 2.07 10.59 -21.37
CA SER A 153 2.61 10.09 -22.64
C SER A 153 4.11 9.83 -22.54
N SER A 154 4.88 10.81 -22.07
CA SER A 154 6.34 10.71 -21.95
C SER A 154 6.78 9.64 -20.96
N ASP A 155 6.06 9.50 -19.84
CA ASP A 155 6.31 8.45 -18.85
C ASP A 155 6.17 7.06 -19.48
N ASN A 156 5.12 6.84 -20.28
CA ASN A 156 4.87 5.55 -20.90
C ASN A 156 5.82 5.24 -22.04
N GLU A 157 6.26 6.24 -22.82
CA GLU A 157 7.36 6.09 -23.80
C GLU A 157 8.68 5.65 -23.14
N GLN A 158 8.91 6.10 -21.91
CA GLN A 158 10.10 5.75 -21.11
C GLN A 158 9.94 4.46 -20.30
N GLY A 159 8.79 3.78 -20.39
CA GLY A 159 8.52 2.56 -19.62
C GLY A 159 8.30 2.80 -18.13
N LEU A 160 8.00 4.03 -17.71
CA LEU A 160 7.66 4.36 -16.31
C LEU A 160 6.26 3.85 -15.93
N ASN A 161 5.43 3.45 -16.90
CA ASN A 161 4.13 2.81 -16.67
C ASN A 161 3.19 3.62 -15.78
N THR A 162 3.06 4.92 -16.05
CA THR A 162 2.06 5.76 -15.38
C THR A 162 0.68 5.44 -15.94
N ARG A 163 -0.24 5.03 -15.05
CA ARG A 163 -1.61 4.62 -15.38
C ARG A 163 -2.60 5.74 -15.12
N ALA A 164 -2.44 6.46 -14.03
CA ALA A 164 -3.24 7.64 -13.73
C ALA A 164 -2.32 8.73 -13.16
N LEU A 165 -2.51 9.95 -13.65
CA LEU A 165 -1.96 11.17 -13.07
C LEU A 165 -3.12 12.16 -12.90
N LEU A 166 -3.36 12.61 -11.67
CA LEU A 166 -4.46 13.51 -11.32
C LEU A 166 -3.93 14.66 -10.49
N VAL A 167 -4.43 15.87 -10.79
CA VAL A 167 -4.08 17.11 -10.12
C VAL A 167 -5.35 17.74 -9.55
N VAL A 168 -5.35 17.99 -8.25
CA VAL A 168 -6.34 18.81 -7.56
C VAL A 168 -5.69 20.12 -7.18
N HIS A 169 -6.35 21.23 -7.44
CA HIS A 169 -5.93 22.54 -6.96
C HIS A 169 -7.14 23.30 -6.44
N ASN A 170 -7.00 23.93 -5.28
CA ASN A 170 -8.09 24.67 -4.63
C ASN A 170 -9.37 23.87 -4.39
N GLY A 171 -9.22 22.56 -4.10
CA GLY A 171 -10.36 21.69 -3.83
C GLY A 171 -11.13 21.24 -5.07
N GLU A 172 -10.59 21.45 -6.26
CA GLU A 172 -11.18 21.04 -7.53
C GLU A 172 -10.21 20.19 -8.35
N ILE A 173 -10.70 19.17 -9.06
CA ILE A 173 -9.87 18.43 -10.02
C ILE A 173 -9.66 19.34 -11.24
N VAL A 174 -8.40 19.68 -11.50
CA VAL A 174 -8.02 20.62 -12.55
C VAL A 174 -7.34 19.96 -13.74
N ALA A 175 -6.84 18.73 -13.55
CA ALA A 175 -6.40 17.86 -14.64
C ALA A 175 -6.41 16.40 -14.21
N GLU A 176 -6.64 15.51 -15.17
CA GLU A 176 -6.50 14.08 -14.99
C GLU A 176 -6.20 13.39 -16.33
N SER A 177 -5.26 12.45 -16.32
CA SER A 177 -4.88 11.70 -17.51
C SER A 177 -4.67 10.23 -17.16
N TYR A 178 -5.15 9.35 -18.05
CA TYR A 178 -5.21 7.91 -17.83
C TYR A 178 -4.61 7.16 -19.01
N ALA A 179 -3.95 6.03 -18.74
CA ALA A 179 -3.29 5.19 -19.73
C ALA A 179 -3.43 3.70 -19.40
N GLN A 180 -2.93 2.84 -20.29
CA GLN A 180 -2.95 1.37 -20.13
C GLN A 180 -4.35 0.80 -19.86
N GLN A 181 -5.36 1.31 -20.57
CA GLN A 181 -6.76 0.89 -20.44
C GLN A 181 -7.36 1.11 -19.05
N THR A 182 -6.83 2.08 -18.30
CA THR A 182 -7.44 2.56 -17.05
C THR A 182 -8.26 3.81 -17.29
N ASP A 183 -9.16 4.10 -16.36
CA ASP A 183 -10.06 5.26 -16.39
C ASP A 183 -10.30 5.80 -14.97
N THR A 184 -11.24 6.75 -14.88
CA THR A 184 -11.63 7.43 -13.63
C THR A 184 -12.22 6.51 -12.56
N GLU A 185 -12.67 5.32 -12.93
CA GLU A 185 -13.34 4.36 -12.05
C GLU A 185 -12.48 3.13 -11.75
N THR A 186 -11.36 2.95 -12.47
CA THR A 186 -10.48 1.78 -12.32
C THR A 186 -9.77 1.81 -10.96
N PRO A 187 -10.02 0.85 -10.07
CA PRO A 187 -9.32 0.77 -8.79
C PRO A 187 -7.91 0.21 -9.00
N LEU A 188 -6.89 1.01 -8.67
CA LEU A 188 -5.48 0.64 -8.81
C LEU A 188 -4.85 0.41 -7.43
N LEU A 189 -4.02 -0.63 -7.33
CA LEU A 189 -3.29 -0.99 -6.11
C LEU A 189 -2.38 0.15 -5.66
N GLY A 190 -2.56 0.72 -4.47
CA GLY A 190 -1.68 1.78 -3.96
C GLY A 190 -0.46 1.29 -3.16
N TRP A 191 -0.34 -0.02 -2.90
CA TRP A 191 0.69 -0.59 -2.03
C TRP A 191 0.78 0.16 -0.70
N SER A 192 1.97 0.66 -0.35
CA SER A 192 2.24 1.33 0.92
C SER A 192 1.51 2.65 1.13
N MET A 193 0.85 3.22 0.11
CA MET A 193 -0.06 4.35 0.32
C MET A 193 -1.21 3.96 1.28
N ALA A 194 -1.56 2.67 1.38
CA ALA A 194 -2.56 2.15 2.31
C ALA A 194 -2.24 2.44 3.79
N LYS A 195 -0.96 2.63 4.12
CA LYS A 195 -0.49 2.93 5.49
C LYS A 195 -1.05 4.26 5.98
N SER A 196 -1.05 5.26 5.10
CA SER A 196 -1.58 6.59 5.38
C SER A 196 -3.10 6.57 5.57
N LEU A 197 -3.83 5.72 4.82
CA LEU A 197 -5.25 5.45 5.09
C LEU A 197 -5.45 4.79 6.45
N SER A 198 -4.61 3.80 6.81
CA SER A 198 -4.69 3.12 8.11
C SER A 198 -4.47 4.10 9.28
N SER A 199 -3.59 5.10 9.13
CA SER A 199 -3.44 6.19 10.10
C SER A 199 -4.73 7.00 10.29
N ILE A 200 -5.43 7.34 9.21
CA ILE A 200 -6.74 8.02 9.27
C ILE A 200 -7.81 7.14 9.91
N MET A 201 -7.82 5.84 9.64
CA MET A 201 -8.74 4.90 10.27
C MET A 201 -8.54 4.82 11.78
N ILE A 202 -7.29 4.79 12.25
CA ILE A 202 -6.97 4.86 13.68
C ILE A 202 -7.37 6.22 14.27
N GLY A 203 -7.04 7.33 13.59
CA GLY A 203 -7.44 8.66 14.02
C GLY A 203 -8.96 8.81 14.15
N ASN A 204 -9.73 8.14 13.30
CA ASN A 204 -11.19 8.11 13.40
C ASN A 204 -11.68 7.35 14.65
N LEU A 205 -11.04 6.22 14.98
CA LEU A 205 -11.37 5.50 16.22
C LEU A 205 -11.04 6.34 17.46
N VAL A 206 -9.92 7.06 17.46
CA VAL A 206 -9.57 8.00 18.54
C VAL A 206 -10.60 9.13 18.62
N TYR A 207 -10.90 9.77 17.49
CA TYR A 207 -11.88 10.85 17.41
C TYR A 207 -13.28 10.43 17.89
N THR A 208 -13.70 9.21 17.58
CA THR A 208 -15.01 8.67 17.98
C THR A 208 -15.02 8.01 19.36
N GLY A 209 -13.89 8.04 20.09
CA GLY A 209 -13.76 7.46 21.43
C GLY A 209 -13.77 5.92 21.46
N ARG A 210 -13.65 5.26 20.30
CA ARG A 210 -13.54 3.80 20.17
C ARG A 210 -12.14 3.27 20.46
N LEU A 211 -11.13 4.14 20.45
CA LEU A 211 -9.75 3.83 20.81
C LEU A 211 -9.19 4.96 21.68
N GLN A 212 -8.49 4.64 22.76
CA GLN A 212 -7.75 5.64 23.53
C GLN A 212 -6.35 5.81 22.93
N GLU A 213 -5.88 7.05 22.79
CA GLU A 213 -4.56 7.33 22.19
C GLU A 213 -3.40 6.83 23.09
N ASP A 214 -3.62 6.81 24.40
CA ASP A 214 -2.68 6.35 25.44
C ASP A 214 -2.87 4.86 25.82
N ILE A 215 -3.48 4.06 24.95
CA ILE A 215 -3.67 2.61 25.17
C ILE A 215 -2.33 1.91 25.44
N GLN A 216 -2.24 1.21 26.57
CA GLN A 216 -1.05 0.46 26.95
C GLN A 216 -1.41 -0.76 27.84
N PRO A 217 -0.86 -1.96 27.58
CA PRO A 217 -0.16 -2.32 26.35
C PRO A 217 -1.10 -2.22 25.13
N VAL A 218 -0.57 -1.88 23.95
CA VAL A 218 -1.40 -1.76 22.73
C VAL A 218 -2.03 -3.10 22.34
N PHE A 219 -1.32 -4.21 22.58
CA PHE A 219 -1.81 -5.58 22.38
C PHE A 219 -1.64 -6.41 23.65
N ALA A 220 -2.61 -7.29 23.91
CA ALA A 220 -2.59 -8.16 25.08
C ALA A 220 -1.38 -9.10 25.10
N GLU A 221 -0.91 -9.53 23.92
CA GLU A 221 0.24 -10.41 23.72
C GLU A 221 1.57 -9.81 24.19
N TRP A 222 1.61 -8.50 24.43
CA TRP A 222 2.80 -7.78 24.88
C TRP A 222 2.79 -7.50 26.38
N ALA A 223 1.69 -7.80 27.08
CA ALA A 223 1.51 -7.43 28.49
C ALA A 223 2.61 -7.98 29.43
N ASP A 224 3.19 -9.13 29.08
CA ASP A 224 4.13 -9.86 29.92
C ASP A 224 5.60 -9.70 29.50
N ASP A 225 5.93 -8.81 28.56
CA ASP A 225 7.32 -8.52 28.17
C ASP A 225 7.59 -7.04 27.85
N GLU A 226 8.82 -6.74 27.40
CA GLU A 226 9.28 -5.37 27.13
C GLU A 226 8.47 -4.66 26.04
N ARG A 227 7.78 -5.40 25.15
CA ARG A 227 6.90 -4.84 24.12
C ARG A 227 5.70 -4.11 24.71
N GLN A 228 5.37 -4.30 26.00
CA GLN A 228 4.34 -3.49 26.67
C GLN A 228 4.64 -1.98 26.64
N GLN A 229 5.90 -1.59 26.39
CA GLN A 229 6.33 -0.19 26.25
C GLN A 229 6.09 0.39 24.86
N ILE A 230 5.68 -0.43 23.88
CA ILE A 230 5.29 0.07 22.56
C ILE A 230 3.96 0.83 22.70
N THR A 231 3.94 2.09 22.30
CA THR A 231 2.75 2.96 22.29
C THR A 231 2.13 3.01 20.90
N LEU A 232 0.90 3.54 20.81
CA LEU A 232 0.26 3.81 19.52
C LEU A 232 1.10 4.78 18.67
N GLN A 233 1.71 5.79 19.30
CA GLN A 233 2.59 6.74 18.62
C GLN A 233 3.78 6.01 17.99
N HIS A 234 4.42 5.07 18.71
CA HIS A 234 5.55 4.31 18.16
C HIS A 234 5.17 3.52 16.90
N LEU A 235 3.98 2.92 16.86
CA LEU A 235 3.48 2.24 15.66
C LEU A 235 3.23 3.24 14.52
N LEU A 236 2.61 4.39 14.81
CA LEU A 236 2.31 5.41 13.82
C LEU A 236 3.56 6.04 13.22
N THR A 237 4.64 6.20 13.99
CA THR A 237 5.90 6.80 13.55
C THR A 237 6.95 5.79 13.09
N MET A 238 6.63 4.49 13.03
CA MET A 238 7.56 3.40 12.67
C MET A 238 8.79 3.34 13.58
N THR A 239 8.58 3.55 14.88
CA THR A 239 9.62 3.52 15.91
C THR A 239 9.31 2.49 17.00
N ASP A 240 8.56 1.44 16.68
CA ASP A 240 8.17 0.39 17.63
C ASP A 240 9.32 -0.52 18.07
N GLY A 241 10.39 -0.60 17.29
CA GLY A 241 11.59 -1.36 17.63
C GLY A 241 11.50 -2.86 17.40
N LEU A 242 10.43 -3.36 16.76
CA LEU A 242 10.29 -4.78 16.43
C LEU A 242 11.33 -5.23 15.40
N SER A 243 11.84 -6.44 15.58
CA SER A 243 12.73 -7.10 14.61
C SER A 243 11.94 -7.52 13.38
N PHE A 244 11.97 -6.71 12.33
CA PHE A 244 11.27 -6.97 11.06
C PHE A 244 12.17 -6.64 9.88
N ILE A 245 12.28 -7.54 8.90
CA ILE A 245 13.05 -7.33 7.66
C ILE A 245 12.13 -6.87 6.53
N GLU A 246 12.23 -5.61 6.13
CA GLU A 246 11.50 -4.99 5.00
C GLU A 246 12.29 -5.11 3.68
N ASP A 247 12.80 -6.30 3.38
CA ASP A 247 13.37 -6.64 2.08
C ASP A 247 12.41 -7.59 1.35
N TYR A 248 12.08 -7.28 0.09
CA TYR A 248 11.14 -8.07 -0.71
C TYR A 248 11.78 -9.31 -1.33
N SER A 249 12.87 -9.80 -0.74
CA SER A 249 13.50 -11.04 -1.12
C SER A 249 12.76 -12.26 -0.52
N PRO A 250 12.62 -13.36 -1.27
CA PRO A 250 12.06 -14.59 -0.77
C PRO A 250 12.67 -15.06 0.55
N GLY A 251 11.82 -15.23 1.56
CA GLY A 251 12.22 -15.70 2.88
C GLY A 251 12.44 -14.60 3.92
N ASP A 252 12.39 -13.34 3.53
CA ASP A 252 12.34 -12.22 4.47
C ASP A 252 10.94 -12.00 5.04
N ASP A 253 10.87 -11.21 6.11
CA ASP A 253 9.69 -11.08 6.94
C ASP A 253 8.49 -10.53 6.14
N VAL A 254 8.69 -9.50 5.30
CA VAL A 254 7.61 -8.93 4.49
C VAL A 254 7.06 -9.90 3.43
N THR A 255 7.91 -10.68 2.75
CA THR A 255 7.44 -11.64 1.74
C THR A 255 6.73 -12.81 2.38
N LYS A 256 7.24 -13.28 3.53
CA LYS A 256 6.58 -14.31 4.33
C LYS A 256 5.20 -13.85 4.78
N MET A 257 5.14 -12.66 5.38
CA MET A 257 3.92 -12.08 5.93
C MET A 257 2.85 -11.83 4.88
N LEU A 258 3.20 -11.25 3.73
CA LEU A 258 2.21 -10.85 2.71
C LEU A 258 1.76 -11.99 1.80
N PHE A 259 2.67 -12.90 1.44
CA PHE A 259 2.42 -13.84 0.34
C PHE A 259 2.33 -15.31 0.78
N THR A 260 2.84 -15.67 1.95
CA THR A 260 2.89 -17.07 2.39
C THR A 260 2.25 -17.33 3.76
N GLY A 261 1.92 -16.27 4.51
CA GLY A 261 1.29 -16.34 5.81
C GLY A 261 -0.21 -16.07 5.73
N PRO A 262 -1.05 -16.77 6.51
CA PRO A 262 -2.50 -16.56 6.48
C PRO A 262 -2.96 -15.31 7.24
N ALA A 263 -2.21 -14.89 8.25
CA ALA A 263 -2.54 -13.81 9.16
C ALA A 263 -1.34 -12.87 9.29
N ALA A 264 -1.35 -11.77 8.52
CA ALA A 264 -0.21 -10.88 8.42
C ALA A 264 0.07 -10.18 9.76
N SER A 265 -0.98 -9.83 10.49
CA SER A 265 -0.85 -9.16 11.79
C SER A 265 -0.38 -10.10 12.91
N ASP A 266 -0.71 -11.40 12.86
CA ASP A 266 -0.21 -12.39 13.81
C ASP A 266 1.29 -12.60 13.65
N TYR A 267 1.76 -12.59 12.39
CA TYR A 267 3.19 -12.62 12.11
C TYR A 267 3.91 -11.41 12.70
N ALA A 268 3.38 -10.20 12.45
CA ALA A 268 3.97 -8.96 12.94
C ALA A 268 3.97 -8.84 14.48
N VAL A 269 2.86 -9.20 15.15
CA VAL A 269 2.75 -9.05 16.62
C VAL A 269 3.69 -10.00 17.37
N SER A 270 4.03 -11.13 16.75
CA SER A 270 4.93 -12.14 17.31
C SER A 270 6.40 -11.77 17.29
N ARG A 271 6.77 -10.71 16.55
CA ARG A 271 8.18 -10.31 16.41
C ARG A 271 8.76 -9.86 17.76
N PRO A 272 10.01 -10.24 18.07
CA PRO A 272 10.69 -9.76 19.26
C PRO A 272 11.14 -8.30 19.07
N LEU A 273 11.47 -7.62 20.17
CA LEU A 273 12.18 -6.33 20.10
C LEU A 273 13.61 -6.55 19.58
N LEU A 274 14.05 -5.61 18.76
CA LEU A 274 15.45 -5.41 18.36
C LEU A 274 16.01 -4.11 18.93
N HIS A 275 15.15 -3.10 19.12
CA HIS A 275 15.50 -1.78 19.64
C HIS A 275 14.49 -1.36 20.71
N GLU A 276 14.93 -0.47 21.61
CA GLU A 276 14.03 0.18 22.56
C GLU A 276 12.93 0.97 21.81
N PRO A 277 11.65 0.85 22.19
CA PRO A 277 10.59 1.62 21.53
C PRO A 277 10.86 3.14 21.58
N GLY A 278 10.65 3.81 20.45
CA GLY A 278 10.92 5.24 20.25
C GLY A 278 12.38 5.58 19.91
N SER A 279 13.33 4.66 20.10
CA SER A 279 14.76 4.97 19.93
C SER A 279 15.25 4.88 18.48
N HIS A 280 14.56 4.13 17.62
CA HIS A 280 15.01 3.84 16.27
C HIS A 280 13.84 3.82 15.29
N PHE A 281 13.92 4.61 14.22
CA PHE A 281 13.03 4.50 13.08
C PHE A 281 13.43 3.32 12.20
N HIS A 282 12.45 2.47 11.90
CA HIS A 282 12.59 1.39 10.95
C HIS A 282 11.28 1.24 10.16
N TYR A 283 11.30 1.60 8.89
CA TYR A 283 10.11 1.48 8.04
C TYR A 283 9.68 0.01 7.91
N SER A 284 8.44 -0.29 8.27
CA SER A 284 7.95 -1.67 8.43
C SER A 284 6.50 -1.83 7.99
N SER A 285 6.26 -2.71 7.02
CA SER A 285 4.92 -3.16 6.65
C SER A 285 4.28 -4.02 7.73
N GLY A 286 5.08 -4.69 8.56
CA GLY A 286 4.59 -5.38 9.76
C GLY A 286 3.93 -4.42 10.73
N THR A 287 4.60 -3.32 11.06
CA THR A 287 4.10 -2.26 11.95
C THR A 287 2.79 -1.66 11.44
N ALA A 288 2.72 -1.33 10.15
CA ALA A 288 1.47 -0.83 9.57
C ALA A 288 0.31 -1.84 9.63
N THR A 289 0.61 -3.13 9.48
CA THR A 289 -0.41 -4.19 9.59
C THR A 289 -0.93 -4.32 11.03
N LEU A 290 -0.12 -4.00 12.04
CA LEU A 290 -0.57 -3.92 13.44
C LEU A 290 -1.59 -2.78 13.64
N LEU A 291 -1.44 -1.64 12.96
CA LEU A 291 -2.47 -0.58 12.96
C LEU A 291 -3.79 -1.11 12.37
N SER A 292 -3.74 -1.87 11.27
CA SER A 292 -4.94 -2.50 10.71
C SER A 292 -5.58 -3.53 11.65
N ARG A 293 -4.77 -4.30 12.38
CA ARG A 293 -5.25 -5.20 13.43
C ARG A 293 -5.94 -4.44 14.55
N LEU A 294 -5.35 -3.35 15.02
CA LEU A 294 -5.94 -2.52 16.07
C LEU A 294 -7.29 -1.95 15.61
N TYR A 295 -7.40 -1.52 14.35
CA TYR A 295 -8.67 -1.12 13.76
C TYR A 295 -9.69 -2.26 13.75
N PHE A 296 -9.29 -3.45 13.27
CA PHE A 296 -10.13 -4.63 13.22
C PHE A 296 -10.68 -5.03 14.60
N LEU A 297 -9.83 -5.03 15.63
CA LEU A 297 -10.22 -5.36 17.01
C LEU A 297 -11.24 -4.34 17.57
N ASN A 298 -11.02 -3.04 17.33
CA ASN A 298 -11.89 -1.96 17.83
C ASN A 298 -13.13 -1.70 16.96
N THR A 299 -13.34 -2.52 15.92
CA THR A 299 -14.53 -2.51 15.06
C THR A 299 -15.30 -3.84 15.11
N GLY A 300 -15.06 -4.64 16.15
CA GLY A 300 -15.84 -5.85 16.44
C GLY A 300 -15.13 -7.17 16.13
N ALA A 301 -13.85 -7.12 15.72
CA ALA A 301 -13.00 -8.30 15.51
C ALA A 301 -13.59 -9.33 14.51
N SER A 302 -14.35 -8.87 13.52
CA SER A 302 -14.78 -9.66 12.37
C SER A 302 -14.60 -8.88 11.08
N LEU A 303 -14.44 -9.60 9.96
CA LEU A 303 -14.33 -8.96 8.65
C LEU A 303 -15.57 -8.11 8.34
N GLU A 304 -16.76 -8.64 8.63
CA GLU A 304 -18.03 -7.98 8.33
C GLU A 304 -18.18 -6.67 9.10
N SER A 305 -17.84 -6.67 10.40
CA SER A 305 -17.96 -5.48 11.24
C SER A 305 -16.85 -4.47 10.93
N SER A 306 -15.63 -4.93 10.63
CA SER A 306 -14.54 -4.07 10.16
C SER A 306 -14.84 -3.41 8.80
N LEU A 307 -15.41 -4.15 7.84
CA LEU A 307 -15.82 -3.60 6.55
C LEU A 307 -17.01 -2.64 6.72
N ALA A 308 -17.97 -2.95 7.58
CA ALA A 308 -19.09 -2.07 7.87
C ALA A 308 -18.61 -0.73 8.46
N ALA A 309 -17.69 -0.78 9.43
CA ALA A 309 -17.08 0.41 10.02
C ALA A 309 -16.27 1.21 8.98
N TYR A 310 -15.45 0.55 8.16
CA TYR A 310 -14.70 1.21 7.10
C TYR A 310 -15.64 1.93 6.12
N ARG A 311 -16.70 1.26 5.70
CA ARG A 311 -17.69 1.84 4.79
C ARG A 311 -18.41 3.04 5.41
N GLN A 312 -18.84 2.91 6.66
CA GLN A 312 -19.65 3.92 7.34
C GLN A 312 -18.84 5.15 7.75
N ASP A 313 -17.67 4.93 8.32
CA ASP A 313 -16.91 5.99 9.01
C ASP A 313 -15.81 6.60 8.14
N ILE A 314 -15.41 5.90 7.06
CA ILE A 314 -14.31 6.30 6.18
C ILE A 314 -14.80 6.47 4.75
N ALA A 315 -15.17 5.38 4.07
CA ALA A 315 -15.46 5.41 2.63
C ALA A 315 -16.63 6.35 2.29
N ARG A 316 -17.73 6.31 3.06
CA ARG A 316 -18.90 7.18 2.87
C ARG A 316 -18.56 8.67 3.08
N PRO A 317 -17.99 9.10 4.22
CA PRO A 317 -17.61 10.49 4.42
C PRO A 317 -16.65 11.03 3.36
N LEU A 318 -15.62 10.24 3.00
CA LEU A 318 -14.67 10.65 1.96
C LEU A 318 -15.32 10.70 0.58
N GLY A 319 -16.38 9.94 0.34
CA GLY A 319 -17.05 9.84 -0.95
C GLY A 319 -16.38 8.86 -1.90
N PHE A 320 -15.69 7.83 -1.38
CA PHE A 320 -15.11 6.76 -2.19
C PHE A 320 -16.18 6.06 -3.02
N GLN A 321 -15.83 5.61 -4.22
CA GLN A 321 -16.80 5.06 -5.17
C GLN A 321 -16.45 3.64 -5.58
N HIS A 322 -15.18 3.38 -5.86
CA HIS A 322 -14.72 2.07 -6.36
C HIS A 322 -13.57 1.50 -5.52
N ALA A 323 -13.29 2.09 -4.36
CA ALA A 323 -12.24 1.62 -3.47
C ALA A 323 -12.53 0.22 -2.90
N VAL A 324 -11.53 -0.65 -2.92
CA VAL A 324 -11.55 -2.02 -2.37
C VAL A 324 -10.39 -2.16 -1.38
N PHE A 325 -10.70 -2.64 -0.18
CA PHE A 325 -9.71 -2.88 0.87
C PHE A 325 -9.67 -4.36 1.21
N GLU A 326 -8.67 -5.05 0.70
CA GLU A 326 -8.63 -6.51 0.75
C GLU A 326 -8.02 -7.03 2.05
N PRO A 327 -8.60 -8.09 2.64
CA PRO A 327 -8.08 -8.72 3.84
C PRO A 327 -7.09 -9.84 3.55
N ASP A 328 -6.39 -10.27 4.60
CA ASP A 328 -5.70 -11.56 4.64
C ASP A 328 -6.68 -12.73 4.89
N ALA A 329 -6.18 -13.95 5.10
CA ALA A 329 -7.03 -15.11 5.36
C ALA A 329 -7.65 -15.11 6.77
N ALA A 330 -7.09 -14.36 7.72
CA ALA A 330 -7.72 -14.13 9.03
C ALA A 330 -8.87 -13.11 8.99
N GLY A 331 -8.91 -12.25 7.96
CA GLY A 331 -10.00 -11.29 7.73
C GLY A 331 -9.62 -9.88 8.11
N VAL A 332 -8.36 -9.67 8.49
CA VAL A 332 -7.85 -8.34 8.81
C VAL A 332 -7.48 -7.65 7.50
N PRO A 333 -7.98 -6.42 7.23
CA PRO A 333 -7.53 -5.63 6.10
C PRO A 333 -6.00 -5.48 6.09
N VAL A 334 -5.34 -5.72 4.94
CA VAL A 334 -3.88 -5.62 4.85
C VAL A 334 -3.48 -4.17 4.58
N GLY A 335 -3.61 -3.30 5.59
CA GLY A 335 -3.41 -1.86 5.47
C GLY A 335 -1.96 -1.41 5.28
N SER A 336 -1.04 -2.35 5.22
CA SER A 336 0.31 -2.11 4.74
C SER A 336 0.41 -2.04 3.21
N SER A 337 -0.55 -2.63 2.46
CA SER A 337 -0.42 -2.84 1.00
C SER A 337 -1.73 -2.91 0.19
N TYR A 338 -2.76 -3.66 0.61
CA TYR A 338 -3.85 -4.10 -0.30
C TYR A 338 -5.07 -3.18 -0.30
N PHE A 339 -4.82 -1.89 -0.53
CA PHE A 339 -5.86 -0.93 -0.82
C PHE A 339 -5.81 -0.53 -2.29
N PHE A 340 -6.94 -0.71 -2.97
CA PHE A 340 -7.11 -0.44 -4.39
C PHE A 340 -8.13 0.68 -4.53
N ALA A 341 -7.80 1.74 -5.24
CA ALA A 341 -8.72 2.85 -5.43
C ALA A 341 -8.39 3.62 -6.71
N PRO A 342 -9.39 4.24 -7.36
CA PRO A 342 -9.12 5.18 -8.45
C PRO A 342 -8.35 6.40 -7.96
N ALA A 343 -7.71 7.12 -8.88
CA ALA A 343 -6.95 8.32 -8.55
C ALA A 343 -7.80 9.38 -7.83
N ARG A 344 -9.07 9.52 -8.19
CA ARG A 344 -10.03 10.44 -7.55
C ARG A 344 -10.34 10.07 -6.09
N ASP A 345 -10.37 8.78 -5.77
CA ASP A 345 -10.59 8.29 -4.41
C ASP A 345 -9.34 8.52 -3.54
N TRP A 346 -8.15 8.27 -4.07
CA TRP A 346 -6.91 8.70 -3.41
C TRP A 346 -6.91 10.22 -3.16
N ALA A 347 -7.25 11.04 -4.16
CA ALA A 347 -7.28 12.48 -4.01
C ALA A 347 -8.23 12.98 -2.90
N ARG A 348 -9.33 12.27 -2.62
CA ARG A 348 -10.22 12.59 -1.48
C ARG A 348 -9.52 12.41 -0.13
N LEU A 349 -8.66 11.41 0.01
CA LEU A 349 -7.83 11.25 1.21
C LEU A 349 -6.85 12.42 1.34
N GLY A 350 -6.22 12.86 0.24
CA GLY A 350 -5.39 14.06 0.23
C GLY A 350 -6.17 15.33 0.61
N GLN A 351 -7.40 15.46 0.11
CA GLN A 351 -8.26 16.61 0.41
C GLN A 351 -8.68 16.65 1.88
N LEU A 352 -8.95 15.48 2.48
CA LEU A 352 -9.20 15.38 3.93
C LEU A 352 -8.02 15.93 4.74
N MET A 353 -6.78 15.62 4.31
CA MET A 353 -5.56 16.11 4.97
C MET A 353 -5.42 17.63 4.83
N LEU A 354 -5.56 18.17 3.60
CA LEU A 354 -5.49 19.62 3.37
C LEU A 354 -6.59 20.38 4.13
N ASN A 355 -7.77 19.77 4.27
CA ASN A 355 -8.91 20.33 5.01
C ASN A 355 -8.90 19.97 6.51
N LYS A 356 -7.75 19.58 7.06
CA LYS A 356 -7.54 19.35 8.49
C LYS A 356 -8.58 18.41 9.13
N GLY A 357 -8.85 17.30 8.45
CA GLY A 357 -9.71 16.23 8.95
C GLY A 357 -11.20 16.40 8.63
N THR A 358 -11.56 17.38 7.79
CA THR A 358 -12.93 17.57 7.30
C THR A 358 -13.04 17.36 5.79
N ILE A 359 -14.12 16.74 5.33
CA ILE A 359 -14.42 16.59 3.90
C ILE A 359 -15.94 16.43 3.74
N ASN A 360 -16.51 16.97 2.66
CA ASN A 360 -17.95 16.89 2.38
C ASN A 360 -18.83 17.34 3.58
N GLY A 361 -18.39 18.38 4.31
CA GLY A 361 -19.08 18.89 5.51
C GLY A 361 -19.01 17.98 6.74
N THR A 362 -18.26 16.88 6.70
CA THR A 362 -18.13 15.91 7.79
C THR A 362 -16.71 15.91 8.34
N ARG A 363 -16.56 15.91 9.67
CA ARG A 363 -15.28 15.69 10.33
C ARG A 363 -15.04 14.18 10.49
N VAL A 364 -13.99 13.67 9.86
CA VAL A 364 -13.60 12.24 9.92
C VAL A 364 -12.58 12.00 11.03
N VAL A 365 -11.65 12.95 11.22
CA VAL A 365 -10.62 12.92 12.27
C VAL A 365 -10.46 14.32 12.88
N SER A 366 -9.90 14.40 14.10
CA SER A 366 -9.63 15.68 14.74
C SER A 366 -8.56 16.47 13.98
N GLU A 367 -8.60 17.80 14.10
CA GLU A 367 -7.53 18.67 13.57
C GLU A 367 -6.19 18.37 14.27
N ASP A 368 -6.21 18.13 15.59
CA ASP A 368 -5.05 17.69 16.38
C ASP A 368 -4.41 16.40 15.81
N TRP A 369 -5.20 15.42 15.36
CA TRP A 369 -4.66 14.22 14.73
C TRP A 369 -3.90 14.53 13.44
N ILE A 370 -4.43 15.45 12.62
CA ILE A 370 -3.75 15.88 11.38
C ILE A 370 -2.45 16.60 11.70
N GLU A 371 -2.47 17.51 12.67
CA GLU A 371 -1.27 18.24 13.08
C GLU A 371 -0.17 17.31 13.58
N LYS A 372 -0.50 16.37 14.48
CA LYS A 372 0.40 15.31 14.95
C LYS A 372 0.89 14.41 13.81
N SER A 373 0.02 14.10 12.85
CA SER A 373 0.36 13.24 11.71
C SER A 373 1.47 13.81 10.83
N LEU A 374 1.64 15.13 10.86
CA LEU A 374 2.62 15.86 10.07
C LEU A 374 3.83 16.33 10.89
N GLN A 375 3.95 15.91 12.15
CA GLN A 375 5.16 16.11 12.94
C GLN A 375 6.14 14.94 12.75
N PRO A 376 7.46 15.21 12.69
CA PRO A 376 8.49 14.19 12.80
C PRO A 376 8.31 13.27 14.01
N GLY A 377 8.56 11.98 13.82
CA GLY A 377 8.67 11.02 14.90
C GLY A 377 9.87 11.29 15.83
N PRO A 378 9.92 10.62 17.01
CA PRO A 378 10.89 10.93 18.07
C PRO A 378 12.31 10.39 17.81
N ALA A 379 12.48 9.46 16.87
CA ALA A 379 13.77 8.79 16.65
C ALA A 379 14.80 9.72 15.99
N GLY A 380 16.07 9.62 16.41
CA GLY A 380 17.14 10.48 15.89
C GLY A 380 17.68 10.07 14.51
N ASN A 381 17.44 8.84 14.06
CA ASN A 381 17.98 8.30 12.80
C ASN A 381 17.09 8.56 11.57
N THR A 382 15.88 9.07 11.77
CA THR A 382 15.09 9.73 10.74
C THR A 382 14.21 10.77 11.40
N SER A 383 13.99 11.87 10.71
CA SER A 383 13.09 12.93 11.18
C SER A 383 12.09 13.34 10.09
N SER A 384 12.03 12.61 8.97
CA SER A 384 11.14 12.91 7.84
C SER A 384 10.00 11.90 7.68
N TYR A 385 9.42 11.48 8.80
CA TYR A 385 8.25 10.59 8.85
C TYR A 385 7.34 10.94 10.02
N GLY A 386 6.03 11.03 9.76
CA GLY A 386 5.00 11.31 10.76
C GLY A 386 4.08 10.10 11.00
N TYR A 387 2.77 10.32 11.17
CA TYR A 387 1.83 9.21 11.40
C TYR A 387 1.50 8.49 10.08
N GLN A 388 2.41 7.63 9.64
CA GLN A 388 2.34 6.90 8.37
C GLN A 388 2.43 7.80 7.11
N TRP A 389 3.08 8.96 7.22
CA TRP A 389 3.28 9.93 6.14
C TRP A 389 4.74 10.27 5.96
N TRP A 390 5.22 10.33 4.71
CA TRP A 390 6.55 10.87 4.40
C TRP A 390 6.50 12.40 4.40
N LEU A 391 7.43 13.02 5.11
CA LEU A 391 7.49 14.48 5.27
C LEU A 391 8.65 15.06 4.45
N ASN A 392 8.49 16.31 4.00
CA ASN A 392 9.57 17.09 3.38
C ASN A 392 10.38 17.92 4.39
N THR A 393 10.07 17.81 5.68
CA THR A 393 10.72 18.52 6.79
C THR A 393 11.35 17.52 7.78
N GLY A 394 11.96 18.05 8.83
CA GLY A 394 12.58 17.35 9.95
C GLY A 394 13.97 16.79 9.65
N GLY A 395 14.21 16.33 8.41
CA GLY A 395 15.51 15.82 7.94
C GLY A 395 16.58 16.89 7.86
N ALA A 396 17.85 16.48 7.77
CA ALA A 396 18.96 17.40 7.51
C ALA A 396 18.80 18.12 6.15
N ASP A 397 18.26 17.41 5.17
CA ASP A 397 17.91 17.91 3.85
C ASP A 397 16.44 17.62 3.54
N LYS A 398 15.82 18.45 2.68
CA LYS A 398 14.47 18.19 2.15
C LYS A 398 14.47 16.94 1.29
N ARG A 399 13.45 16.08 1.48
CA ARG A 399 13.23 14.87 0.67
C ARG A 399 12.93 15.18 -0.80
N TRP A 400 12.22 16.27 -1.05
CA TRP A 400 11.86 16.82 -2.35
C TRP A 400 12.35 18.27 -2.38
N PRO A 401 13.62 18.49 -2.80
CA PRO A 401 14.28 19.79 -2.72
C PRO A 401 13.58 20.89 -3.51
N SER A 402 12.92 20.55 -4.61
CA SER A 402 12.23 21.50 -5.48
C SER A 402 10.85 21.91 -4.96
N LEU A 403 10.36 21.27 -3.88
CA LEU A 403 9.05 21.51 -3.31
C LEU A 403 9.11 22.29 -1.98
N PRO A 404 8.01 22.95 -1.58
CA PRO A 404 7.88 23.58 -0.26
C PRO A 404 8.16 22.62 0.89
N GLU A 405 8.71 23.13 2.00
CA GLU A 405 9.06 22.34 3.19
C GLU A 405 7.83 21.68 3.83
N THR A 406 6.65 22.29 3.72
CA THR A 406 5.38 21.76 4.23
C THR A 406 4.81 20.61 3.38
N THR A 407 5.49 20.20 2.31
CA THR A 407 5.05 19.09 1.45
C THR A 407 5.10 17.76 2.21
N PHE A 408 4.11 16.90 1.99
CA PHE A 408 4.09 15.54 2.52
C PHE A 408 3.41 14.58 1.54
N SER A 409 3.68 13.28 1.68
CA SER A 409 3.20 12.29 0.71
C SER A 409 2.93 10.92 1.33
N ALA A 410 1.90 10.26 0.82
CA ALA A 410 1.78 8.80 0.90
C ALA A 410 2.50 8.21 -0.32
N THR A 411 3.41 7.26 -0.11
CA THR A 411 4.15 6.61 -1.21
C THR A 411 4.00 5.09 -1.19
N GLY A 412 4.00 4.50 -2.37
CA GLY A 412 3.75 3.09 -2.61
C GLY A 412 4.86 2.43 -3.43
N ASN A 413 5.02 1.13 -3.27
CA ASN A 413 5.83 0.33 -4.17
C ASN A 413 5.37 0.54 -5.63
N ARG A 414 6.29 0.38 -6.58
CA ARG A 414 6.11 0.75 -7.99
C ARG A 414 5.93 2.24 -8.24
N GLN A 415 6.50 3.06 -7.35
CA GLN A 415 6.63 4.52 -7.45
C GLN A 415 5.28 5.26 -7.48
N GLN A 416 4.30 4.75 -6.76
CA GLN A 416 3.00 5.39 -6.66
C GLN A 416 3.03 6.43 -5.55
N PHE A 417 2.32 7.54 -5.72
CA PHE A 417 2.26 8.55 -4.68
C PHE A 417 0.94 9.34 -4.70
N MET A 418 0.60 9.85 -3.52
CA MET A 418 -0.36 10.92 -3.32
C MET A 418 0.34 11.99 -2.48
N MET A 419 0.68 13.10 -3.13
CA MET A 419 1.45 14.18 -2.54
C MET A 419 0.57 15.41 -2.34
N MET A 420 0.72 16.03 -1.17
CA MET A 420 0.05 17.27 -0.80
C MET A 420 1.09 18.38 -0.70
N VAL A 421 0.82 19.52 -1.33
CA VAL A 421 1.61 20.75 -1.20
C VAL A 421 0.72 21.83 -0.58
N PRO A 422 0.68 21.93 0.76
CA PRO A 422 -0.30 22.78 1.45
C PRO A 422 -0.22 24.26 1.11
N SER A 423 0.99 24.82 0.91
CA SER A 423 1.15 26.23 0.55
C SER A 423 0.48 26.59 -0.77
N GLU A 424 0.40 25.63 -1.69
CA GLU A 424 -0.21 25.79 -3.01
C GLU A 424 -1.63 25.20 -3.09
N ASN A 425 -2.17 24.68 -1.99
CA ASN A 425 -3.46 23.97 -1.96
C ASN A 425 -3.60 22.93 -3.08
N LEU A 426 -2.50 22.19 -3.31
CA LEU A 426 -2.31 21.28 -4.43
C LEU A 426 -2.23 19.82 -3.94
N ILE A 427 -2.87 18.92 -4.68
CA ILE A 427 -2.72 17.47 -4.53
C ILE A 427 -2.32 16.89 -5.87
N VAL A 428 -1.30 16.05 -5.90
CA VAL A 428 -0.91 15.27 -7.07
C VAL A 428 -0.97 13.79 -6.73
N VAL A 429 -1.77 13.05 -7.49
CA VAL A 429 -1.89 11.59 -7.37
C VAL A 429 -1.32 10.95 -8.62
N ARG A 430 -0.38 10.02 -8.43
CA ARG A 430 0.19 9.20 -9.51
C ARG A 430 0.10 7.72 -9.14
N LEU A 431 -0.58 6.95 -9.99
CA LEU A 431 -0.72 5.50 -9.88
C LEU A 431 -0.09 4.84 -11.11
N GLY A 432 0.64 3.74 -10.92
CA GLY A 432 1.45 3.16 -11.99
C GLY A 432 2.20 1.90 -11.58
N TRP A 433 3.05 1.40 -12.48
CA TRP A 433 3.78 0.14 -12.32
C TRP A 433 5.28 0.26 -12.67
N THR A 434 5.96 1.28 -12.14
CA THR A 434 7.37 1.57 -12.44
C THR A 434 8.30 0.55 -11.78
N SER A 435 9.20 -0.09 -12.52
CA SER A 435 10.21 -1.01 -11.96
C SER A 435 11.41 -0.32 -11.33
N GLY A 436 11.72 0.91 -11.75
CA GLY A 436 12.86 1.69 -11.28
C GLY A 436 12.46 2.89 -10.43
N GLN A 437 13.21 3.98 -10.59
CA GLN A 437 12.92 5.28 -9.97
C GLN A 437 11.93 6.08 -10.81
N TYR A 438 11.17 6.94 -10.16
CA TYR A 438 10.30 7.91 -10.81
C TYR A 438 10.71 9.33 -10.37
N PRO A 439 10.82 10.31 -11.29
CA PRO A 439 11.25 11.67 -10.99
C PRO A 439 10.14 12.46 -10.26
N THR A 440 9.85 12.07 -9.02
CA THR A 440 8.70 12.56 -8.26
C THR A 440 8.84 14.05 -7.94
N ASP A 441 10.02 14.50 -7.51
CA ASP A 441 10.29 15.91 -7.18
C ASP A 441 10.09 16.80 -8.42
N GLU A 442 10.69 16.41 -9.54
CA GLU A 442 10.63 17.17 -10.79
C GLU A 442 9.21 17.16 -11.40
N THR A 443 8.53 16.02 -11.39
CA THR A 443 7.16 15.91 -11.92
C THR A 443 6.20 16.79 -11.12
N VAL A 444 6.24 16.74 -9.79
CA VAL A 444 5.34 17.57 -8.96
C VAL A 444 5.73 19.04 -9.06
N SER A 445 7.03 19.37 -9.09
CA SER A 445 7.50 20.76 -9.25
C SER A 445 6.95 21.39 -10.53
N ARG A 446 6.96 20.66 -11.65
CA ARG A 446 6.39 21.11 -12.93
C ARG A 446 4.88 21.40 -12.86
N LEU A 447 4.17 20.74 -11.95
CA LEU A 447 2.72 20.88 -11.79
C LEU A 447 2.32 21.98 -10.80
N LEU A 448 3.29 22.61 -10.12
CA LEU A 448 3.02 23.75 -9.24
C LEU A 448 2.40 24.91 -10.02
N PRO A 449 1.45 25.67 -9.43
CA PRO A 449 0.71 26.73 -10.13
C PRO A 449 1.61 27.74 -10.85
N GLU A 450 2.72 28.15 -10.26
CA GLU A 450 3.68 29.10 -10.83
C GLU A 450 4.44 28.57 -12.06
N ASN A 451 4.52 27.24 -12.22
CA ASN A 451 5.22 26.60 -13.33
C ASN A 451 4.27 26.23 -14.48
N VAL A 452 2.96 26.36 -14.29
CA VAL A 452 1.96 26.06 -15.31
C VAL A 452 1.53 27.34 -16.00
N LEU A 453 2.22 27.65 -17.11
CA LEU A 453 1.99 28.88 -17.86
C LEU A 453 0.57 28.95 -18.44
N PRO A 454 -0.13 30.10 -18.31
CA PRO A 454 -1.36 30.37 -19.04
C PRO A 454 -1.12 30.33 -20.55
N LEU A 455 -2.15 29.91 -21.30
CA LEU A 455 -2.13 29.81 -22.77
C LEU A 455 -1.63 31.07 -23.52
N ASN A 456 -1.69 32.24 -22.89
CA ASN A 456 -1.37 33.52 -23.54
C ASN A 456 0.12 33.91 -23.48
N GLU A 457 0.96 33.13 -22.78
CA GLU A 457 2.39 33.45 -22.60
C GLU A 457 3.34 32.51 -23.36
N LEU A 458 2.80 31.50 -24.04
CA LEU A 458 3.55 30.68 -25.00
C LEU A 458 3.47 31.35 -26.38
N LYS A 459 4.29 32.38 -26.62
CA LYS A 459 4.50 32.99 -27.93
C LYS A 459 5.82 32.58 -28.56
#